data_AF-A0A7M1XJH7-F1
#
_entry.id   AF-A0A7M1XJH7-F1
#
_cell.length_a   1.000
_cell.length_b   1.000
_cell.length_c   1.000
_cell.angle_alpha   90.00
_cell.angle_beta   90.00
_cell.angle_gamma   90.00
#
_symmetry.space_group_name_H-M   'P 1'
#
loop_
_entity.id
_entity.type
_entity.pdbx_description
1 polymer ?
#
loop_
_entity_poly.entity_id
_entity_poly.type
_entity_poly.pdbx_seq_one_letter_code
_entity_poly.pdbx_strand_id
1 'polypeptide(L)'
;MEDSEVLSNEANASSVVGTRSKSQKAVSQIVIMAMMLAISIALKGITELIPIFNWPLGGSVSLVMVPLVLVALFCGPVYGVVAGVIFGVIDFLFDGVISWTPNVTAVLLSLLLDYVIGFGACGLAGLFRKQFFERKVWAASLGMTLAGVVRFISSFFSGVIVFTQAFDYDATEGLWADFSAEGIIYSFNYNIGYMLLTIAISVIVLVILLKPLFIVLDYPVIRPLTPKNINREEEVKNKTYLPSFEVLMPLNLSLTALIAIIGMIPALALSWFGYVSGIISLVLGGYEVYELISKKDSNQNKKMQIIFIALAVLALALSIVAILSRYTYAIAAYQD
;
A
#
# COMPACT_ATOMS: atom_id res chain seq x y z
N MET A 1 -28.52 55.14 -1.27
CA MET A 1 -29.47 54.23 -0.59
C MET A 1 -29.66 52.97 -1.42
N GLU A 2 -29.82 53.10 -2.74
CA GLU A 2 -29.86 52.00 -3.70
C GLU A 2 -28.52 51.24 -3.81
N ASP A 3 -27.38 51.95 -3.93
CA ASP A 3 -26.05 51.31 -4.01
C ASP A 3 -25.66 50.53 -2.73
N SER A 4 -26.10 50.99 -1.56
CA SER A 4 -25.85 50.30 -0.29
C SER A 4 -26.66 49.01 -0.16
N GLU A 5 -27.86 48.97 -0.76
CA GLU A 5 -28.75 47.81 -0.73
C GLU A 5 -28.25 46.73 -1.71
N VAL A 6 -27.78 47.13 -2.89
CA VAL A 6 -27.14 46.24 -3.88
C VAL A 6 -25.88 45.59 -3.30
N LEU A 7 -24.97 46.38 -2.73
CA LEU A 7 -23.75 45.86 -2.10
C LEU A 7 -24.05 44.91 -0.93
N SER A 8 -25.09 45.20 -0.14
CA SER A 8 -25.52 44.32 0.95
C SER A 8 -26.08 42.99 0.43
N ASN A 9 -26.83 43.01 -0.68
CA ASN A 9 -27.40 41.81 -1.29
C ASN A 9 -26.33 40.93 -1.97
N GLU A 10 -25.32 41.53 -2.60
CA GLU A 10 -24.17 40.79 -3.16
C GLU A 10 -23.30 40.15 -2.06
N ALA A 11 -23.05 40.88 -0.97
CA ALA A 11 -22.35 40.34 0.20
C ALA A 11 -23.14 39.17 0.83
N ASN A 12 -24.47 39.30 0.93
CA ASN A 12 -25.32 38.25 1.48
C ASN A 12 -25.37 37.02 0.57
N ALA A 13 -25.54 37.21 -0.75
CA ALA A 13 -25.54 36.13 -1.73
C ALA A 13 -24.21 35.37 -1.76
N SER A 14 -23.08 36.08 -1.75
CA SER A 14 -21.74 35.46 -1.71
C SER A 14 -21.50 34.68 -0.40
N SER A 15 -21.98 35.17 0.74
CA SER A 15 -21.91 34.47 2.02
C SER A 15 -22.74 33.17 2.04
N VAL A 16 -23.95 33.19 1.46
CA VAL A 16 -24.84 32.03 1.35
C VAL A 16 -24.26 30.98 0.40
N VAL A 17 -23.70 31.39 -0.74
CA VAL A 17 -23.03 30.49 -1.70
C VAL A 17 -21.79 29.84 -1.07
N GLY A 18 -20.97 30.61 -0.36
CA GLY A 18 -19.80 30.09 0.36
C GLY A 18 -20.17 29.07 1.43
N THR A 19 -21.27 29.29 2.16
CA THR A 19 -21.78 28.39 3.20
C THR A 19 -22.32 27.09 2.60
N ARG A 20 -23.10 27.16 1.51
CA ARG A 20 -23.62 25.99 0.79
C ARG A 20 -22.49 25.12 0.22
N SER A 21 -21.45 25.74 -0.36
CA SER A 21 -20.29 25.03 -0.89
C SER A 21 -19.50 24.28 0.19
N LYS A 22 -19.29 24.90 1.37
CA LYS A 22 -18.66 24.24 2.52
C LYS A 22 -19.48 23.05 3.02
N SER A 23 -20.80 23.21 3.14
CA SER A 23 -21.70 22.13 3.57
C SER A 23 -21.69 20.95 2.59
N GLN A 24 -21.75 21.21 1.28
CA GLN A 24 -21.66 20.15 0.25
C GLN A 24 -20.35 19.38 0.34
N LYS A 25 -19.23 20.10 0.52
CA LYS A 25 -17.92 19.49 0.70
C LYS A 25 -17.89 18.54 1.89
N ALA A 26 -18.39 19.00 3.05
CA ALA A 26 -18.42 18.20 4.27
C ALA A 26 -19.30 16.94 4.12
N VAL A 27 -20.48 17.08 3.52
CA VAL A 27 -21.39 15.94 3.26
C VAL A 27 -20.70 14.90 2.36
N SER A 28 -20.08 15.34 1.27
CA SER A 28 -19.31 14.45 0.38
C SER A 28 -18.20 13.70 1.13
N GLN A 29 -17.43 14.39 1.98
CA GLN A 29 -16.35 13.78 2.75
C GLN A 29 -16.86 12.67 3.69
N ILE A 30 -17.94 12.94 4.41
CA ILE A 30 -18.53 11.97 5.34
C ILE A 30 -19.08 10.76 4.59
N VAL A 31 -19.82 10.98 3.49
CA VAL A 31 -20.42 9.90 2.69
C VAL A 31 -19.33 8.98 2.13
N ILE A 32 -18.30 9.54 1.49
CA ILE A 32 -17.21 8.75 0.91
C ILE A 32 -16.45 7.99 1.99
N MET A 33 -16.13 8.66 3.10
CA MET A 33 -15.43 8.02 4.21
C MET A 33 -16.23 6.85 4.77
N ALA A 34 -17.53 7.04 5.03
CA ALA A 34 -18.40 5.98 5.55
C ALA A 34 -18.52 4.79 4.58
N MET A 35 -18.70 5.06 3.27
CA MET A 35 -18.76 4.01 2.25
C MET A 35 -17.45 3.24 2.14
N MET A 36 -16.31 3.94 2.11
CA MET A 36 -15.00 3.28 2.03
C MET A 36 -14.69 2.47 3.29
N LEU A 37 -15.05 2.98 4.48
CA LEU A 37 -14.96 2.21 5.73
C LEU A 37 -15.80 0.93 5.68
N ALA A 38 -17.04 1.01 5.21
CA ALA A 38 -17.89 -0.17 5.06
C ALA A 38 -17.28 -1.21 4.10
N ILE A 39 -16.69 -0.75 2.98
CA ILE A 39 -15.96 -1.61 2.05
C ILE A 39 -14.72 -2.21 2.71
N SER A 40 -13.93 -1.43 3.47
CA SER A 40 -12.78 -1.94 4.22
C SER A 40 -13.17 -3.06 5.19
N ILE A 41 -14.24 -2.86 5.95
CA ILE A 41 -14.75 -3.86 6.92
C ILE A 41 -15.21 -5.12 6.20
N ALA A 42 -15.94 -4.98 5.09
CA ALA A 42 -16.37 -6.12 4.28
C ALA A 42 -15.17 -6.88 3.69
N LEU A 43 -14.14 -6.16 3.20
CA LEU A 43 -12.92 -6.78 2.67
C LEU A 43 -12.14 -7.53 3.76
N LYS A 44 -11.99 -6.96 4.96
CA LYS A 44 -11.39 -7.66 6.11
C LYS A 44 -12.18 -8.93 6.42
N GLY A 45 -13.50 -8.85 6.53
CA GLY A 45 -14.35 -10.02 6.77
C GLY A 45 -14.18 -11.11 5.71
N ILE A 46 -14.09 -10.76 4.43
CA ILE A 46 -13.83 -11.72 3.34
C ILE A 46 -12.43 -12.32 3.46
N THR A 47 -11.41 -11.52 3.77
CA THR A 47 -10.04 -12.00 3.98
C THR A 47 -9.99 -13.02 5.12
N GLU A 48 -10.65 -12.73 6.25
CA GLU A 48 -10.67 -13.63 7.41
C GLU A 48 -11.34 -14.98 7.11
N LEU A 49 -12.29 -15.03 6.17
CA LEU A 49 -12.93 -16.27 5.73
C LEU A 49 -12.03 -17.17 4.86
N ILE A 50 -10.91 -16.65 4.36
CA ILE A 50 -10.01 -17.35 3.43
C ILE A 50 -8.66 -17.60 4.14
N PRO A 51 -8.45 -18.77 4.75
CA PRO A 51 -7.31 -19.02 5.66
C PRO A 51 -5.93 -18.80 5.04
N ILE A 52 -5.79 -18.96 3.71
CA ILE A 52 -4.50 -18.76 3.02
C ILE A 52 -4.01 -17.31 3.08
N PHE A 53 -4.89 -16.35 3.34
CA PHE A 53 -4.53 -14.95 3.50
C PHE A 53 -4.23 -14.56 4.94
N ASN A 54 -4.54 -15.41 5.92
CA ASN A 54 -4.34 -15.12 7.34
C ASN A 54 -3.02 -15.73 7.82
N TRP A 55 -2.18 -14.90 8.42
CA TRP A 55 -0.92 -15.30 9.01
C TRP A 55 -1.09 -15.41 10.54
N PRO A 56 -0.28 -16.21 11.24
CA PRO A 56 -0.33 -16.31 12.71
C PRO A 56 -0.17 -14.93 13.34
N LEU A 57 -0.70 -14.63 14.52
CA LEU A 57 -0.50 -13.34 15.23
C LEU A 57 -1.06 -12.09 14.50
N GLY A 58 -2.13 -12.24 13.72
CA GLY A 58 -2.92 -11.10 13.20
C GLY A 58 -2.48 -10.53 11.85
N GLY A 59 -1.32 -10.92 11.34
CA GLY A 59 -0.91 -10.56 9.98
C GLY A 59 -1.89 -11.12 8.94
N SER A 60 -2.20 -10.35 7.90
CA SER A 60 -3.03 -10.84 6.79
C SER A 60 -2.71 -10.16 5.46
N VAL A 61 -2.83 -10.91 4.37
CA VAL A 61 -2.75 -10.39 3.00
C VAL A 61 -4.14 -9.91 2.60
N SER A 62 -4.40 -8.60 2.72
CA SER A 62 -5.74 -8.05 2.52
C SER A 62 -5.77 -6.86 1.55
N LEU A 63 -6.97 -6.52 1.07
CA LEU A 63 -7.20 -5.34 0.22
C LEU A 63 -7.75 -4.15 1.01
N VAL A 64 -7.75 -4.22 2.33
CA VAL A 64 -8.34 -3.22 3.23
C VAL A 64 -7.78 -1.81 3.00
N MET A 65 -6.48 -1.72 2.68
CA MET A 65 -5.82 -0.43 2.44
C MET A 65 -6.32 0.30 1.20
N VAL A 66 -6.87 -0.42 0.19
CA VAL A 66 -7.35 0.18 -1.07
C VAL A 66 -8.43 1.25 -0.83
N PRO A 67 -9.58 0.93 -0.21
CA PRO A 67 -10.60 1.94 0.12
C PRO A 67 -10.09 3.03 1.09
N LEU A 68 -9.23 2.71 2.06
CA LEU A 68 -8.70 3.70 3.00
C LEU A 68 -7.79 4.74 2.31
N VAL A 69 -6.92 4.28 1.42
CA VAL A 69 -6.09 5.14 0.57
C VAL A 69 -6.96 5.99 -0.36
N LEU A 70 -8.06 5.44 -0.88
CA LEU A 70 -9.02 6.21 -1.67
C LEU A 70 -9.68 7.33 -0.85
N VAL A 71 -9.97 7.13 0.44
CA VAL A 71 -10.42 8.25 1.31
C VAL A 71 -9.35 9.33 1.37
N ALA A 72 -8.09 8.98 1.58
CA ALA A 72 -7.00 9.95 1.63
C ALA A 72 -6.87 10.74 0.32
N LEU A 73 -6.94 10.05 -0.82
CA LEU A 73 -6.88 10.64 -2.16
C LEU A 73 -8.10 11.53 -2.44
N PHE A 74 -9.32 11.08 -2.13
CA PHE A 74 -10.56 11.82 -2.42
C PHE A 74 -10.91 12.91 -1.44
N CYS A 75 -10.58 12.75 -0.15
CA CYS A 75 -11.01 13.61 0.95
C CYS A 75 -9.85 14.40 1.56
N GLY A 76 -8.61 13.96 1.37
CA GLY A 76 -7.39 14.61 1.85
C GLY A 76 -6.74 13.83 2.99
N PRO A 77 -5.50 14.19 3.37
CA PRO A 77 -4.69 13.38 4.28
C PRO A 77 -5.34 13.22 5.67
N VAL A 78 -5.93 14.30 6.22
CA VAL A 78 -6.59 14.26 7.53
C VAL A 78 -7.74 13.26 7.56
N TYR A 79 -8.61 13.27 6.55
CA TYR A 79 -9.72 12.32 6.46
C TYR A 79 -9.24 10.89 6.22
N GLY A 80 -8.13 10.71 5.49
CA GLY A 80 -7.50 9.41 5.33
C GLY A 80 -6.93 8.86 6.64
N VAL A 81 -6.28 9.69 7.47
CA VAL A 81 -5.83 9.30 8.81
C VAL A 81 -7.02 8.94 9.68
N VAL A 82 -8.06 9.77 9.72
CA VAL A 82 -9.27 9.51 10.52
C VAL A 82 -9.94 8.20 10.10
N ALA A 83 -10.13 7.97 8.79
CA ALA A 83 -10.69 6.72 8.29
C ALA A 83 -9.81 5.51 8.64
N GLY A 84 -8.50 5.63 8.47
CA GLY A 84 -7.55 4.59 8.84
C GLY A 84 -7.64 4.24 10.33
N VAL A 85 -7.64 5.24 11.21
CA VAL A 85 -7.74 5.03 12.66
C VAL A 85 -9.09 4.43 13.06
N ILE A 86 -10.20 4.90 12.49
CA ILE A 86 -11.53 4.32 12.75
C ILE A 86 -11.54 2.85 12.34
N PHE A 87 -11.06 2.54 11.14
CA PHE A 87 -10.94 1.16 10.69
C PHE A 87 -10.06 0.34 11.64
N GLY A 88 -8.87 0.84 12.00
CA GLY A 88 -7.96 0.13 12.89
C GLY A 88 -8.56 -0.17 14.25
N VAL A 89 -9.30 0.77 14.85
CA VAL A 89 -10.01 0.52 16.11
C VAL A 89 -11.08 -0.57 15.95
N ILE A 90 -11.84 -0.55 14.85
CA ILE A 90 -12.84 -1.58 14.55
C ILE A 90 -12.14 -2.94 14.38
N ASP A 91 -11.07 -2.98 13.59
CA ASP A 91 -10.28 -4.18 13.31
C ASP A 91 -9.75 -4.78 14.61
N PHE A 92 -9.12 -3.98 15.46
CA PHE A 92 -8.62 -4.38 16.78
C PHE A 92 -9.69 -5.08 17.65
N LEU A 93 -10.94 -4.59 17.61
CA LEU A 93 -12.03 -5.19 18.37
C LEU A 93 -12.44 -6.58 17.87
N PHE A 94 -12.18 -6.89 16.60
CA PHE A 94 -12.51 -8.18 15.97
C PHE A 94 -11.31 -9.13 15.84
N ASP A 95 -10.08 -8.60 15.79
CA ASP A 95 -8.86 -9.36 15.47
C ASP A 95 -8.38 -10.26 16.60
N GLY A 96 -8.84 -10.00 17.84
CA GLY A 96 -8.58 -10.89 18.98
C GLY A 96 -7.19 -10.75 19.61
N VAL A 97 -6.46 -9.64 19.37
CA VAL A 97 -5.13 -9.33 19.93
C VAL A 97 -5.01 -9.59 21.43
N ILE A 98 -6.09 -9.32 22.16
CA ILE A 98 -6.19 -9.51 23.62
C ILE A 98 -5.89 -10.96 24.03
N SER A 99 -6.09 -11.92 23.12
CA SER A 99 -5.78 -13.34 23.35
C SER A 99 -4.32 -13.71 23.09
N TRP A 100 -3.56 -12.86 22.40
CA TRP A 100 -2.17 -13.16 22.00
C TRP A 100 -1.15 -12.75 23.05
N THR A 101 -1.51 -11.89 24.01
CA THR A 101 -0.62 -11.50 25.09
C THR A 101 -1.42 -11.20 26.37
N PRO A 102 -1.01 -11.72 27.54
CA PRO A 102 -1.68 -11.40 28.81
C PRO A 102 -1.34 -10.00 29.33
N ASN A 103 -0.38 -9.29 28.69
CA ASN A 103 0.13 -8.00 29.17
C ASN A 103 -0.65 -6.81 28.58
N VAL A 104 -1.33 -6.04 29.45
CA VAL A 104 -2.14 -4.87 29.04
C VAL A 104 -1.30 -3.81 28.29
N THR A 105 -0.05 -3.59 28.70
CA THR A 105 0.85 -2.64 28.03
C THR A 105 1.17 -3.09 26.61
N ALA A 106 1.37 -4.39 26.41
CA ALA A 106 1.60 -4.99 25.10
C ALA A 106 0.39 -4.82 24.18
N VAL A 107 -0.83 -5.06 24.71
CA VAL A 107 -2.09 -4.82 23.99
C VAL A 107 -2.24 -3.35 23.57
N LEU A 108 -1.95 -2.41 24.46
CA LEU A 108 -2.05 -0.97 24.16
C LEU A 108 -1.01 -0.52 23.12
N LEU A 109 0.20 -1.07 23.17
CA LEU A 109 1.23 -0.77 22.19
C LEU A 109 0.90 -1.37 20.82
N SER A 110 0.36 -2.58 20.75
CA SER A 110 -0.13 -3.15 19.50
C SER A 110 -1.30 -2.33 18.94
N LEU A 111 -2.29 -1.95 19.76
CA LEU A 111 -3.35 -1.01 19.36
C LEU A 111 -2.77 0.27 18.72
N LEU A 112 -1.76 0.85 19.34
CA LEU A 112 -1.13 2.05 18.82
C LEU A 112 -0.35 1.79 17.52
N LEU A 113 0.51 0.78 17.47
CA LEU A 113 1.43 0.53 16.37
C LEU A 113 0.75 -0.13 15.17
N ASP A 114 0.00 -1.21 15.38
CA ASP A 114 -0.57 -2.02 14.28
C ASP A 114 -1.89 -1.43 13.76
N TYR A 115 -2.68 -0.85 14.65
CA TYR A 115 -4.04 -0.40 14.32
C TYR A 115 -4.12 1.10 14.09
N VAL A 116 -3.71 1.92 15.07
CA VAL A 116 -3.80 3.38 14.97
C VAL A 116 -2.78 3.94 13.97
N ILE A 117 -1.49 3.72 14.19
CA ILE A 117 -0.43 4.18 13.29
C ILE A 117 -0.44 3.35 12.00
N GLY A 118 -0.57 2.03 12.11
CA GLY A 118 -0.57 1.12 10.97
C GLY A 118 -1.66 1.42 9.93
N PHE A 119 -2.93 1.56 10.32
CA PHE A 119 -3.98 1.96 9.37
C PHE A 119 -4.03 3.48 9.14
N GLY A 120 -3.71 4.30 10.15
CA GLY A 120 -3.62 5.76 10.02
C GLY A 120 -2.62 6.21 8.94
N ALA A 121 -1.57 5.43 8.69
CA ALA A 121 -0.61 5.63 7.61
C ALA A 121 -1.26 5.73 6.21
N CYS A 122 -2.45 5.15 5.99
CA CYS A 122 -3.21 5.31 4.75
C CYS A 122 -3.48 6.78 4.40
N GLY A 123 -3.56 7.66 5.40
CA GLY A 123 -3.70 9.10 5.21
C GLY A 123 -2.57 9.75 4.44
N LEU A 124 -1.36 9.18 4.45
CA LEU A 124 -0.20 9.72 3.72
C LEU A 124 -0.39 9.72 2.21
N ALA A 125 -1.24 8.83 1.67
CA ALA A 125 -1.57 8.86 0.25
C ALA A 125 -2.24 10.20 -0.17
N GLY A 126 -2.89 10.89 0.77
CA GLY A 126 -3.50 12.20 0.55
C GLY A 126 -2.50 13.31 0.20
N LEU A 127 -1.19 13.09 0.41
CA LEU A 127 -0.14 14.01 -0.04
C LEU A 127 -0.05 14.08 -1.58
N PHE A 128 -0.42 13.00 -2.28
CA PHE A 128 -0.40 12.91 -3.74
C PHE A 128 -1.76 13.21 -4.39
N ARG A 129 -2.73 13.66 -3.59
CA ARG A 129 -4.09 13.98 -4.03
C ARG A 129 -4.11 14.95 -5.21
N LYS A 130 -3.29 16.01 -5.21
CA LYS A 130 -3.30 16.99 -6.31
C LYS A 130 -2.99 16.30 -7.63
N GLN A 131 -1.93 15.51 -7.67
CA GLN A 131 -1.48 14.76 -8.84
C GLN A 131 -2.49 13.69 -9.25
N PHE A 132 -3.15 13.05 -8.28
CA PHE A 132 -4.24 12.11 -8.57
C PHE A 132 -5.43 12.77 -9.27
N PHE A 133 -5.84 13.98 -8.83
CA PHE A 133 -6.87 14.74 -9.52
C PHE A 133 -6.41 15.33 -10.87
N GLU A 134 -5.11 15.52 -11.08
CA GLU A 134 -4.50 15.79 -12.39
C GLU A 134 -4.39 14.52 -13.27
N ARG A 135 -4.99 13.40 -12.82
CA ARG A 135 -5.03 12.10 -13.53
C ARG A 135 -3.64 11.48 -13.74
N LYS A 136 -2.68 11.83 -12.88
CA LYS A 136 -1.34 11.23 -12.87
C LYS A 136 -1.41 9.85 -12.22
N VAL A 137 -1.27 8.82 -13.04
CA VAL A 137 -1.32 7.39 -12.65
C VAL A 137 -0.42 7.06 -11.46
N TRP A 138 0.81 7.58 -11.47
CA TRP A 138 1.81 7.27 -10.44
C TRP A 138 1.40 7.75 -9.05
N ALA A 139 0.52 8.76 -8.94
CA ALA A 139 0.13 9.37 -7.67
C ALA A 139 -0.57 8.37 -6.74
N ALA A 140 -1.46 7.56 -7.29
CA ALA A 140 -2.19 6.55 -6.53
C ALA A 140 -1.27 5.42 -6.07
N SER A 141 -0.42 4.90 -6.97
CA SER A 141 0.54 3.85 -6.67
C SER A 141 1.55 4.30 -5.62
N LEU A 142 2.14 5.48 -5.77
CA LEU A 142 3.12 6.01 -4.81
C LEU A 142 2.47 6.29 -3.46
N GLY A 143 1.23 6.78 -3.43
CA GLY A 143 0.47 6.97 -2.20
C GLY A 143 0.20 5.66 -1.46
N MET A 144 -0.24 4.61 -2.19
CA MET A 144 -0.43 3.27 -1.64
C MET A 144 0.88 2.68 -1.10
N THR A 145 1.96 2.77 -1.86
CA THR A 145 3.27 2.28 -1.44
C THR A 145 3.79 3.00 -0.20
N LEU A 146 3.68 4.34 -0.15
CA LEU A 146 4.09 5.11 1.02
C LEU A 146 3.29 4.71 2.27
N ALA A 147 1.97 4.61 2.15
CA ALA A 147 1.11 4.14 3.25
C ALA A 147 1.51 2.74 3.73
N GLY A 148 1.74 1.84 2.79
CA GLY A 148 2.18 0.47 3.05
C GLY A 148 3.52 0.38 3.75
N VAL A 149 4.52 1.13 3.29
CA VAL A 149 5.87 1.15 3.89
C VAL A 149 5.82 1.68 5.32
N VAL A 150 5.08 2.76 5.58
CA VAL A 150 4.95 3.30 6.94
C VAL A 150 4.19 2.32 7.85
N ARG A 151 3.15 1.65 7.34
CA ARG A 151 2.47 0.57 8.06
C ARG A 151 3.42 -0.58 8.38
N PHE A 152 4.22 -1.03 7.42
CA PHE A 152 5.23 -2.07 7.63
C PHE A 152 6.25 -1.68 8.69
N ILE A 153 6.77 -0.45 8.66
CA ILE A 153 7.71 0.05 9.68
C ILE A 153 7.04 0.03 11.06
N SER A 154 5.77 0.44 11.16
CA SER A 154 5.02 0.42 12.42
C SER A 154 4.87 -0.99 12.96
N SER A 155 4.44 -1.94 12.12
CA SER A 155 4.28 -3.34 12.52
C SER A 155 5.60 -4.06 12.76
N PHE A 156 6.69 -3.65 12.10
CA PHE A 156 8.03 -4.08 12.44
C PHE A 156 8.41 -3.69 13.88
N PHE A 157 8.17 -2.43 14.27
CA PHE A 157 8.40 -2.02 15.66
C PHE A 157 7.45 -2.73 16.63
N SER A 158 6.19 -2.96 16.25
CA SER A 158 5.27 -3.78 17.05
C SER A 158 5.82 -5.19 17.24
N GLY A 159 6.35 -5.82 16.18
CA GLY A 159 6.95 -7.15 16.29
C GLY A 159 8.12 -7.19 17.27
N VAL A 160 9.03 -6.20 17.23
CA VAL A 160 10.20 -6.11 18.10
C VAL A 160 9.85 -5.80 19.56
N ILE A 161 8.85 -4.96 19.79
CA ILE A 161 8.47 -4.46 21.12
C ILE A 161 7.44 -5.37 21.80
N VAL A 162 6.52 -5.96 21.03
CA VAL A 162 5.33 -6.66 21.52
C VAL A 162 5.42 -8.17 21.27
N PHE A 163 5.70 -8.59 20.03
CA PHE A 163 5.47 -9.99 19.62
C PHE A 163 6.64 -10.94 19.83
N THR A 164 7.86 -10.45 20.00
CA THR A 164 9.01 -11.27 20.43
C THR A 164 8.79 -11.90 21.81
N GLN A 165 7.91 -11.33 22.63
CA GLN A 165 7.60 -11.79 23.98
C GLN A 165 6.15 -12.28 24.15
N ALA A 166 5.35 -12.30 23.07
CA ALA A 166 3.91 -12.60 23.16
C ALA A 166 3.58 -13.98 23.77
N PHE A 167 4.54 -14.92 23.72
CA PHE A 167 4.38 -16.28 24.27
C PHE A 167 5.03 -16.49 25.64
N ASP A 168 5.69 -15.48 26.21
CA ASP A 168 6.25 -15.58 27.55
C ASP A 168 5.16 -15.32 28.60
N TYR A 169 4.39 -16.36 28.90
CA TYR A 169 3.31 -16.31 29.90
C TYR A 169 3.84 -16.13 31.33
N ASP A 170 5.13 -16.40 31.56
CA ASP A 170 5.80 -16.26 32.84
C ASP A 170 6.49 -14.88 33.00
N ALA A 171 6.56 -14.07 31.93
CA ALA A 171 6.98 -12.67 31.94
C ALA A 171 5.95 -11.78 32.68
N THR A 172 5.90 -11.99 34.00
CA THR A 172 5.28 -11.11 34.98
C THR A 172 6.08 -9.82 35.17
N GLU A 173 7.31 -9.75 34.66
CA GLU A 173 8.25 -8.64 34.78
C GLU A 173 8.35 -7.77 33.51
N GLY A 174 7.33 -6.96 33.24
CA GLY A 174 7.43 -5.84 32.28
C GLY A 174 7.54 -6.23 30.80
N LEU A 175 7.38 -5.24 29.92
CA LEU A 175 7.55 -5.39 28.47
C LEU A 175 8.95 -4.91 28.08
N TRP A 176 9.76 -5.77 27.46
CA TRP A 176 11.12 -5.41 27.02
C TRP A 176 11.27 -5.62 25.52
N ALA A 177 11.63 -4.57 24.80
CA ALA A 177 11.84 -4.68 23.37
C ALA A 177 13.08 -5.53 23.05
N ASP A 178 12.94 -6.51 22.17
CA ASP A 178 14.04 -7.37 21.74
C ASP A 178 14.71 -6.83 20.47
N PHE A 179 15.61 -5.87 20.67
CA PHE A 179 16.47 -5.33 19.61
C PHE A 179 17.72 -6.19 19.34
N SER A 180 17.75 -7.44 19.79
CA SER A 180 18.79 -8.38 19.36
C SER A 180 18.68 -8.66 17.85
N ALA A 181 19.72 -9.24 17.27
CA ALA A 181 19.68 -9.66 15.88
C ALA A 181 18.51 -10.62 15.63
N GLU A 182 18.22 -11.53 16.56
CA GLU A 182 17.16 -12.52 16.45
C GLU A 182 15.77 -11.87 16.45
N GLY A 183 15.49 -10.96 17.39
CA GLY A 183 14.22 -10.23 17.46
C GLY A 183 13.96 -9.34 16.25
N ILE A 184 15.01 -8.66 15.76
CA ILE A 184 14.94 -7.85 14.53
C ILE A 184 14.66 -8.74 13.31
N ILE A 185 15.38 -9.85 13.16
CA ILE A 185 15.20 -10.78 12.03
C ILE A 185 13.80 -11.40 12.07
N TYR A 186 13.33 -11.82 13.26
CA TYR A 186 11.98 -12.33 13.46
C TYR A 186 10.92 -11.33 12.99
N SER A 187 10.94 -10.12 13.56
CA SER A 187 9.93 -9.11 13.26
C SER A 187 9.97 -8.67 11.81
N PHE A 188 11.17 -8.49 11.25
CA PHE A 188 11.34 -8.12 9.85
C PHE A 188 10.74 -9.19 8.94
N ASN A 189 11.11 -10.46 9.10
CA ASN A 189 10.65 -11.56 8.26
C ASN A 189 9.15 -11.77 8.33
N TYR A 190 8.62 -11.78 9.54
CA TYR A 190 7.20 -11.96 9.77
C TYR A 190 6.40 -10.83 9.09
N ASN A 191 6.77 -9.56 9.34
CA ASN A 191 6.01 -8.42 8.83
C ASN A 191 6.21 -8.19 7.33
N ILE A 192 7.43 -8.35 6.79
CA ILE A 192 7.70 -8.10 5.37
C ILE A 192 6.97 -9.13 4.50
N GLY A 193 6.74 -10.34 5.03
CA GLY A 193 6.00 -11.42 4.38
C GLY A 193 4.62 -10.99 3.89
N TYR A 194 3.70 -10.78 4.83
CA TYR A 194 2.33 -10.41 4.46
C TYR A 194 2.23 -8.95 3.96
N MET A 195 3.05 -8.02 4.46
CA MET A 195 2.97 -6.61 4.06
C MET A 195 3.42 -6.40 2.62
N LEU A 196 4.51 -7.04 2.18
CA LEU A 196 4.97 -6.90 0.79
C LEU A 196 3.89 -7.36 -0.19
N LEU A 197 3.25 -8.50 0.09
CA LEU A 197 2.15 -9.04 -0.72
C LEU A 197 0.92 -8.11 -0.68
N THR A 198 0.55 -7.65 0.52
CA THR A 198 -0.56 -6.70 0.72
C THR A 198 -0.38 -5.44 -0.11
N ILE A 199 0.81 -4.84 -0.05
CA ILE A 199 1.14 -3.61 -0.79
C ILE A 199 1.12 -3.88 -2.29
N ALA A 200 1.77 -4.96 -2.75
CA ALA A 200 1.85 -5.29 -4.15
C ALA A 200 0.46 -5.49 -4.76
N ILE A 201 -0.38 -6.33 -4.14
CA ILE A 201 -1.73 -6.61 -4.65
C ILE A 201 -2.60 -5.35 -4.55
N SER A 202 -2.50 -4.57 -3.47
CA SER A 202 -3.25 -3.32 -3.33
C SER A 202 -2.89 -2.29 -4.40
N VAL A 203 -1.59 -2.17 -4.76
CA VAL A 203 -1.16 -1.32 -5.88
C VAL A 203 -1.74 -1.83 -7.20
N ILE A 204 -1.66 -3.13 -7.48
CA ILE A 204 -2.20 -3.73 -8.71
C ILE A 204 -3.70 -3.45 -8.83
N VAL A 205 -4.47 -3.73 -7.78
CA VAL A 205 -5.92 -3.47 -7.75
C VAL A 205 -6.20 -1.99 -7.96
N LEU A 206 -5.48 -1.10 -7.27
CA LEU A 206 -5.67 0.34 -7.41
C LEU A 206 -5.37 0.82 -8.84
N VAL A 207 -4.31 0.30 -9.48
CA VAL A 207 -3.94 0.62 -10.87
C VAL A 207 -5.03 0.16 -11.85
N ILE A 208 -5.57 -1.05 -11.68
CA ILE A 208 -6.69 -1.56 -12.49
C ILE A 208 -7.92 -0.63 -12.36
N LEU A 209 -8.18 -0.13 -11.15
CA LEU A 209 -9.30 0.77 -10.86
C LEU A 209 -9.08 2.21 -11.34
N LEU A 210 -7.89 2.62 -11.78
CA LEU A 210 -7.62 4.04 -12.11
C LEU A 210 -8.52 4.61 -13.19
N LYS A 211 -8.78 3.86 -14.27
CA LYS A 211 -9.65 4.32 -15.36
C LYS A 211 -11.06 4.67 -14.85
N PRO A 212 -11.79 3.76 -14.18
CA PRO A 212 -13.09 4.12 -13.61
C PRO A 212 -12.99 5.17 -12.50
N LEU A 213 -11.95 5.16 -11.67
CA LEU A 213 -11.76 6.17 -10.62
C LEU A 213 -11.61 7.59 -11.19
N PHE A 214 -10.90 7.75 -12.30
CA PHE A 214 -10.76 9.04 -12.97
C PHE A 214 -12.08 9.55 -13.55
N ILE A 215 -13.00 8.67 -13.96
CA ILE A 215 -14.35 9.07 -14.37
C ILE A 215 -15.14 9.56 -13.14
N VAL A 216 -15.00 8.88 -12.00
CA VAL A 216 -15.68 9.23 -10.75
C VAL A 216 -15.24 10.60 -10.21
N LEU A 217 -14.03 11.09 -10.54
CA LEU A 217 -13.56 12.42 -10.14
C LEU A 217 -14.49 13.56 -10.61
N ASP A 218 -15.19 13.36 -11.73
CA ASP A 218 -16.08 14.36 -12.31
C ASP A 218 -17.51 14.32 -11.71
N TYR A 219 -17.82 13.33 -10.88
CA TYR A 219 -19.16 13.14 -10.33
C TYR A 219 -19.50 14.22 -9.28
N PRO A 220 -20.79 14.59 -9.12
CA PRO A 220 -21.22 15.64 -8.19
C PRO A 220 -20.79 15.42 -6.73
N VAL A 221 -20.58 14.17 -6.33
CA VAL A 221 -20.11 13.82 -4.98
C VAL A 221 -18.62 14.13 -4.78
N ILE A 222 -17.77 13.95 -5.80
CA ILE A 222 -16.31 14.19 -5.69
C ILE A 222 -15.93 15.61 -6.09
N ARG A 223 -16.66 16.21 -7.02
CA ARG A 223 -16.35 17.54 -7.59
C ARG A 223 -16.16 18.66 -6.55
N PRO A 224 -16.92 18.72 -5.44
CA PRO A 224 -16.67 19.70 -4.37
C PRO A 224 -15.34 19.49 -3.62
N LEU A 225 -14.75 18.31 -3.74
CA LEU A 225 -13.52 17.92 -3.07
C LEU A 225 -12.28 18.27 -3.89
N THR A 226 -12.40 18.67 -5.15
CA THR A 226 -11.26 18.98 -6.03
C THR A 226 -10.32 20.00 -5.37
N PRO A 227 -9.00 19.73 -5.29
CA PRO A 227 -8.01 20.68 -4.80
C PRO A 227 -8.05 22.02 -5.55
N LYS A 228 -7.71 23.10 -4.85
CA LYS A 228 -7.53 24.41 -5.49
C LYS A 228 -6.33 24.36 -6.45
N ASN A 229 -6.39 25.13 -7.55
CA ASN A 229 -5.30 25.30 -8.53
C ASN A 229 -4.98 24.06 -9.40
N ILE A 230 -5.98 23.25 -9.72
CA ILE A 230 -5.84 22.23 -10.77
C ILE A 230 -6.17 22.89 -12.11
N ASN A 231 -5.21 22.88 -13.02
CA ASN A 231 -5.37 23.47 -14.35
C ASN A 231 -6.21 22.53 -15.23
N ARG A 232 -7.50 22.86 -15.44
CA ARG A 232 -8.43 22.04 -16.22
C ARG A 232 -8.05 21.90 -17.70
N GLU A 233 -7.23 22.82 -18.22
CA GLU A 233 -6.73 22.74 -19.60
C GLU A 233 -5.65 21.67 -19.78
N GLU A 234 -4.84 21.39 -18.74
CA GLU A 234 -3.92 20.24 -18.73
C GLU A 234 -4.67 18.90 -18.61
N GLU A 235 -5.85 18.89 -17.98
CA GLU A 235 -6.74 17.73 -17.85
C GLU A 235 -7.23 17.21 -19.21
N VAL A 236 -7.48 18.11 -20.18
CA VAL A 236 -7.89 17.77 -21.55
C VAL A 236 -6.72 17.27 -22.39
N LYS A 237 -5.50 17.78 -22.15
CA LYS A 237 -4.27 17.32 -22.82
C LYS A 237 -3.76 15.97 -22.27
N ASN A 238 -3.84 15.74 -20.96
CA ASN A 238 -3.43 14.51 -20.31
C ASN A 238 -4.52 13.42 -20.37
N LYS A 239 -5.09 13.19 -21.56
CA LYS A 239 -5.88 11.97 -21.82
C LYS A 239 -4.97 10.74 -21.69
N THR A 240 -4.86 10.25 -20.46
CA THR A 240 -4.45 8.90 -20.07
C THR A 240 -3.24 8.33 -20.81
N TYR A 241 -2.05 8.87 -20.57
CA TYR A 241 -0.84 8.08 -20.74
C TYR A 241 -0.57 7.34 -19.42
N LEU A 242 -1.25 6.21 -19.22
CA LEU A 242 -0.61 5.15 -18.44
C LEU A 242 0.71 4.89 -19.17
N PRO A 243 1.89 5.02 -18.51
CA PRO A 243 3.11 4.59 -19.15
C PRO A 243 2.87 3.16 -19.63
N SER A 244 3.13 2.88 -20.91
CA SER A 244 2.95 1.54 -21.43
C SER A 244 3.79 0.59 -20.57
N PHE A 245 3.31 -0.64 -20.41
CA PHE A 245 4.02 -1.66 -19.64
C PHE A 245 5.49 -1.78 -20.05
N GLU A 246 5.77 -1.63 -21.35
CA GLU A 246 7.11 -1.54 -21.95
C GLU A 246 8.00 -0.44 -21.34
N VAL A 247 7.48 0.77 -21.08
CA VAL A 247 8.25 1.89 -20.51
C VAL A 247 8.63 1.60 -19.05
N LEU A 248 7.81 0.84 -18.33
CA LEU A 248 8.07 0.43 -16.96
C LEU A 248 8.95 -0.83 -16.87
N MET A 249 9.24 -1.49 -18.00
CA MET A 249 9.94 -2.76 -17.99
C MET A 249 11.33 -2.72 -17.33
N PRO A 250 12.20 -1.72 -17.60
CA PRO A 250 13.49 -1.63 -16.92
C PRO A 250 13.35 -1.51 -15.40
N LEU A 251 12.39 -0.70 -14.94
CA LEU A 251 12.11 -0.52 -13.52
C LEU A 251 11.63 -1.82 -12.86
N ASN A 252 10.72 -2.55 -13.53
CA ASN A 252 10.21 -3.82 -13.04
C ASN A 252 11.31 -4.88 -12.94
N LEU A 253 12.18 -4.98 -13.95
CA LEU A 253 13.32 -5.89 -13.94
C LEU A 253 14.35 -5.53 -12.85
N SER A 254 14.66 -4.23 -12.68
CA SER A 254 15.55 -3.77 -11.61
C SER A 254 15.00 -4.09 -10.23
N LEU A 255 13.70 -3.87 -10.00
CA LEU A 255 13.06 -4.19 -8.72
C LEU A 255 13.05 -5.71 -8.46
N THR A 256 12.80 -6.51 -9.50
CA THR A 256 12.83 -7.97 -9.42
C THR A 256 14.23 -8.48 -9.04
N ALA A 257 15.27 -7.93 -9.67
CA ALA A 257 16.66 -8.26 -9.34
C ALA A 257 17.02 -7.84 -7.91
N LEU A 258 16.56 -6.67 -7.44
CA LEU A 258 16.79 -6.21 -6.07
C LEU A 258 16.17 -7.16 -5.04
N ILE A 259 14.94 -7.61 -5.27
CA ILE A 259 14.26 -8.61 -4.42
C ILE A 259 15.07 -9.91 -4.37
N ALA A 260 15.55 -10.39 -5.53
CA ALA A 260 16.39 -11.58 -5.59
C ALA A 260 17.70 -11.39 -4.79
N ILE A 261 18.40 -10.27 -4.96
CA ILE A 261 19.65 -9.95 -4.25
C ILE A 261 19.43 -9.91 -2.73
N ILE A 262 18.33 -9.30 -2.26
CA ILE A 262 17.99 -9.29 -0.83
C ILE A 262 17.78 -10.71 -0.31
N GLY A 263 17.09 -11.57 -1.09
CA GLY A 263 16.90 -12.98 -0.74
C GLY A 263 18.19 -13.82 -0.74
N MET A 264 19.27 -13.34 -1.37
CA MET A 264 20.57 -14.00 -1.31
C MET A 264 21.29 -13.79 0.02
N ILE A 265 20.89 -12.80 0.85
CA ILE A 265 21.54 -12.48 2.13
C ILE A 265 21.05 -13.46 3.20
N PRO A 266 21.84 -14.48 3.61
CA PRO A 266 21.35 -15.57 4.45
C PRO A 266 20.98 -15.09 5.86
N ALA A 267 21.70 -14.09 6.37
CA ALA A 267 21.44 -13.47 7.67
C ALA A 267 20.04 -12.85 7.80
N LEU A 268 19.37 -12.53 6.68
CA LEU A 268 18.01 -12.00 6.71
C LEU A 268 16.95 -13.11 6.76
N ALA A 269 17.31 -14.37 6.51
CA ALA A 269 16.37 -15.49 6.36
C ALA A 269 15.22 -15.23 5.34
N LEU A 270 15.50 -14.42 4.31
CA LEU A 270 14.58 -14.04 3.23
C LEU A 270 14.74 -14.88 1.96
N SER A 271 15.28 -16.10 2.04
CA SER A 271 15.50 -16.95 0.85
C SER A 271 14.23 -17.18 0.02
N TRP A 272 13.06 -17.04 0.65
CA TRP A 272 11.76 -17.15 -0.01
C TRP A 272 11.46 -16.00 -0.99
N PHE A 273 12.16 -14.86 -0.90
CA PHE A 273 12.14 -13.80 -1.91
C PHE A 273 12.56 -14.33 -3.29
N GLY A 274 13.41 -15.38 -3.32
CA GLY A 274 13.78 -16.05 -4.55
C GLY A 274 12.60 -16.72 -5.27
N TYR A 275 11.60 -17.23 -4.55
CA TYR A 275 10.38 -17.74 -5.20
C TYR A 275 9.57 -16.61 -5.84
N VAL A 276 9.40 -15.50 -5.12
CA VAL A 276 8.63 -14.33 -5.60
C VAL A 276 9.28 -13.70 -6.83
N SER A 277 10.56 -13.36 -6.73
CA SER A 277 11.33 -12.79 -7.84
C SER A 277 11.44 -13.75 -9.04
N GLY A 278 11.50 -15.05 -8.81
CA GLY A 278 11.50 -16.05 -9.88
C GLY A 278 10.20 -16.07 -10.67
N ILE A 279 9.04 -16.05 -9.98
CA ILE A 279 7.73 -15.99 -10.64
C ILE A 279 7.60 -14.70 -11.45
N ILE A 280 7.97 -13.56 -10.87
CA ILE A 280 7.91 -12.26 -11.57
C ILE A 280 8.81 -12.30 -12.80
N SER A 281 10.04 -12.78 -12.67
CA SER A 281 10.98 -12.89 -13.78
C SER A 281 10.44 -13.75 -14.93
N LEU A 282 9.81 -14.89 -14.64
CA LEU A 282 9.18 -15.75 -15.65
C LEU A 282 8.05 -15.03 -16.39
N VAL A 283 7.19 -14.29 -15.67
CA VAL A 283 6.09 -13.53 -16.26
C VAL A 283 6.62 -12.41 -17.16
N LEU A 284 7.60 -11.63 -16.68
CA LEU A 284 8.21 -10.54 -17.46
C LEU A 284 8.95 -11.07 -18.69
N GLY A 285 9.75 -12.13 -18.54
CA GLY A 285 10.44 -12.76 -19.66
C GLY A 285 9.46 -13.37 -20.68
N GLY A 286 8.39 -14.01 -20.21
CA GLY A 286 7.34 -14.56 -21.08
C GLY A 286 6.60 -13.48 -21.88
N TYR A 287 6.32 -12.34 -21.25
CA TYR A 287 5.73 -11.18 -21.93
C TYR A 287 6.62 -10.66 -23.06
N GLU A 288 7.93 -10.51 -22.83
CA GLU A 288 8.87 -10.02 -23.85
C GLU A 288 9.05 -11.01 -25.01
N VAL A 289 9.07 -12.31 -24.72
CA VAL A 289 9.08 -13.36 -25.75
C VAL A 289 7.81 -13.27 -26.61
N TYR A 290 6.64 -13.12 -25.97
CA TYR A 290 5.38 -12.94 -26.68
C TYR A 290 5.42 -11.69 -27.56
N GLU A 291 5.92 -10.56 -27.05
CA GLU A 291 5.99 -9.32 -27.80
C GLU A 291 6.92 -9.41 -29.01
N LEU A 292 8.09 -10.03 -28.84
CA LEU A 292 9.08 -10.27 -29.90
C LEU A 292 8.53 -11.13 -31.04
N ILE A 293 7.66 -12.09 -30.73
CA ILE A 293 7.02 -12.98 -31.72
C ILE A 293 5.80 -12.31 -32.36
N SER A 294 4.97 -11.63 -31.56
CA SER A 294 3.67 -11.13 -32.00
C SER A 294 3.75 -9.81 -32.76
N LYS A 295 4.74 -8.95 -32.49
CA LYS A 295 4.87 -7.66 -33.17
C LYS A 295 5.89 -7.74 -34.31
N LYS A 296 5.46 -7.32 -35.51
CA LYS A 296 6.35 -7.11 -36.67
C LYS A 296 7.08 -5.78 -36.50
N ASP A 297 7.91 -5.70 -35.48
CA ASP A 297 8.48 -4.46 -34.97
C ASP A 297 9.79 -4.05 -35.66
N SER A 298 10.14 -2.77 -35.53
CA SER A 298 11.39 -2.22 -36.08
C SER A 298 12.64 -2.92 -35.51
N ASN A 299 13.75 -2.92 -36.25
CA ASN A 299 14.99 -3.61 -35.84
C ASN A 299 15.57 -3.09 -34.50
N GLN A 300 15.24 -1.85 -34.13
CA GLN A 300 15.65 -1.25 -32.85
C GLN A 300 14.82 -1.80 -31.67
N ASN A 301 13.52 -1.99 -31.85
CA ASN A 301 12.63 -2.54 -30.81
C ASN A 301 12.98 -4.00 -30.51
N LYS A 302 13.35 -4.78 -31.53
CA LYS A 302 13.81 -6.16 -31.36
C LYS A 302 15.08 -6.28 -30.50
N LYS A 303 16.05 -5.37 -30.68
CA LYS A 303 17.27 -5.37 -29.85
C LYS A 303 16.96 -5.10 -28.39
N MET A 304 16.05 -4.16 -28.12
CA MET A 304 15.62 -3.85 -26.75
C MET A 304 14.89 -5.03 -26.09
N GLN A 305 13.97 -5.68 -26.82
CA GLN A 305 13.27 -6.88 -26.31
C GLN A 305 14.25 -8.02 -25.98
N ILE A 306 15.26 -8.26 -26.82
CA ILE A 306 16.31 -9.26 -26.54
C ILE A 306 17.08 -8.92 -25.26
N ILE A 307 17.40 -7.63 -25.02
CA ILE A 307 18.05 -7.19 -23.79
C ILE A 307 17.15 -7.45 -22.58
N PHE A 308 15.85 -7.14 -22.66
CA PHE A 308 14.91 -7.38 -21.57
C PHE A 308 14.70 -8.86 -21.27
N ILE A 309 14.65 -9.72 -22.29
CA ILE A 309 14.64 -11.18 -22.11
C ILE A 309 15.91 -11.64 -21.39
N ALA A 310 17.09 -11.16 -21.79
CA ALA A 310 18.35 -11.50 -21.14
C ALA A 310 18.39 -11.05 -19.66
N LEU A 311 17.88 -9.85 -19.37
CA LEU A 311 17.76 -9.34 -18.00
C LEU A 311 16.76 -10.13 -17.17
N ALA A 312 15.65 -10.58 -17.75
CA ALA A 312 14.71 -11.48 -17.08
C ALA A 312 15.40 -12.81 -16.73
N VAL A 313 16.08 -13.45 -17.68
CA VAL A 313 16.85 -14.68 -17.43
C VAL A 313 17.89 -14.49 -16.34
N LEU A 314 18.60 -13.35 -16.32
CA LEU A 314 19.54 -13.02 -15.24
C LEU A 314 18.83 -12.90 -13.89
N ALA A 315 17.68 -12.21 -13.83
CA ALA A 315 16.89 -12.09 -12.62
C ALA A 315 16.37 -13.47 -12.13
N LEU A 316 16.04 -14.37 -13.05
CA LEU A 316 15.66 -15.76 -12.72
C LEU A 316 16.85 -16.55 -12.15
N ALA A 317 18.05 -16.37 -12.69
CA ALA A 317 19.25 -16.98 -12.14
C ALA A 317 19.52 -16.47 -10.71
N LEU A 318 19.46 -15.16 -10.48
CA LEU A 318 19.59 -14.56 -9.15
C LEU A 318 18.53 -15.10 -8.18
N SER A 319 17.30 -15.29 -8.64
CA SER A 319 16.21 -15.80 -7.82
C SER A 319 16.44 -17.25 -7.39
N ILE A 320 17.03 -18.08 -8.26
CA ILE A 320 17.45 -19.45 -7.92
C ILE A 320 18.56 -19.42 -6.85
N VAL A 321 19.55 -18.54 -6.99
CA VAL A 321 20.61 -18.39 -5.98
C VAL A 321 20.03 -17.93 -4.64
N ALA A 322 19.05 -17.03 -4.66
CA ALA A 322 18.32 -16.62 -3.46
C ALA A 322 17.59 -17.78 -2.77
N ILE A 323 16.99 -18.71 -3.53
CA ILE A 323 16.37 -19.92 -2.95
C ILE A 323 17.45 -20.82 -2.33
N LEU A 324 18.58 -20.98 -3.02
CA LEU A 324 19.69 -21.83 -2.58
C LEU A 324 20.48 -21.25 -1.40
N SER A 325 20.36 -19.94 -1.15
CA SER A 325 21.02 -19.25 -0.03
C SER A 325 20.65 -19.86 1.33
N ARG A 326 19.42 -20.42 1.44
CA ARG A 326 18.95 -21.12 2.64
C ARG A 326 19.79 -22.34 3.00
N TYR A 327 20.31 -23.04 1.99
CA TYR A 327 21.03 -24.31 2.17
C TYR A 327 22.54 -24.13 2.31
N THR A 328 23.08 -22.95 1.97
CA THR A 328 24.52 -22.68 2.02
C THR A 328 25.03 -22.37 3.43
N TYR A 329 24.18 -21.94 4.36
CA TYR A 329 24.54 -21.71 5.77
C TYR A 329 23.97 -22.73 6.76
N ALA A 330 23.00 -23.56 6.36
CA ALA A 330 22.49 -24.64 7.21
C ALA A 330 23.57 -25.67 7.59
N ILE A 331 24.69 -25.72 6.86
CA ILE A 331 25.83 -26.60 7.12
C ILE A 331 26.72 -26.06 8.26
N ALA A 332 26.74 -24.75 8.51
CA ALA A 332 27.61 -24.15 9.53
C ALA A 332 26.98 -24.15 10.94
N ALA A 333 25.65 -24.12 11.05
CA ALA A 333 24.94 -24.09 12.34
C ALA A 333 24.76 -25.48 13.00
N TYR A 334 25.21 -26.56 12.34
CA TYR A 334 25.17 -27.93 12.86
C TYR A 334 26.56 -28.46 13.26
N GLN A 335 27.57 -27.59 13.36
CA GLN A 335 28.94 -27.96 13.72
C GLN A 335 29.35 -27.59 15.16
N ASP A 336 28.46 -27.04 15.98
CA ASP A 336 28.68 -26.82 17.42
C ASP A 336 27.55 -27.43 18.26
#